data_AF-M1ZYA3-F1
#
_entry.id   AF-M1ZYA3-F1
#
_cell.length_a   1.000
_cell.length_b   1.000
_cell.length_c   1.000
_cell.angle_alpha   90.00
_cell.angle_beta   90.00
_cell.angle_gamma   90.00
#
_symmetry.space_group_name_H-M   'P 1'
#
loop_
_entity.id
_entity.type
_entity.pdbx_description
1 polymer ?
#
loop_
_entity_poly.entity_id
_entity_poly.type
_entity_poly.pdbx_seq_one_letter_code
_entity_poly.pdbx_strand_id
1 'polypeptide(L)'
;MKLKTHDDRLTLTNGSYHALVNARKPKGIEDKKAYLIGTGIGALAAGCFLIRDAHMDGSKITFLEQLDIPGGSLDGEVRQNMDYVARGGREMGHHFEVLWGLFSSLPSTEDPNMTVLDHFYYTNYDDPNFSNCRITKNQGERYDNGKFNLGQDLAKELAAFVNVTD
;
A
#
# COMPACT_ATOMS: atom_id res chain seq x y z
N MET A 1 -4.97 -0.34 -24.70
CA MET A 1 -5.75 0.62 -23.87
C MET A 1 -4.96 1.92 -23.82
N LYS A 2 -5.54 3.06 -24.24
CA LYS A 2 -4.90 4.37 -24.05
C LYS A 2 -5.15 4.77 -22.59
N LEU A 3 -4.09 4.88 -21.80
CA LEU A 3 -4.23 5.27 -20.40
C LEU A 3 -4.72 6.71 -20.31
N LYS A 4 -5.72 6.96 -19.48
CA LYS A 4 -6.13 8.32 -19.13
C LYS A 4 -5.22 8.79 -18.00
N THR A 5 -4.11 9.42 -18.37
CA THR A 5 -3.03 9.83 -17.46
C THR A 5 -2.65 11.29 -17.71
N HIS A 6 -2.09 11.94 -16.69
CA HIS A 6 -1.51 13.29 -16.81
C HIS A 6 -0.15 13.30 -17.53
N ASP A 7 0.46 12.12 -17.69
CA ASP A 7 1.76 11.95 -18.35
C ASP A 7 1.67 10.85 -19.41
N ASP A 8 1.72 11.26 -20.69
CA ASP A 8 1.65 10.37 -21.85
C ASP A 8 2.81 9.35 -21.92
N ARG A 9 3.86 9.51 -21.11
CA ARG A 9 4.97 8.56 -21.01
C ARG A 9 4.66 7.34 -20.15
N LEU A 10 3.60 7.41 -19.33
CA LEU A 10 3.23 6.31 -18.45
C LEU A 10 2.77 5.10 -19.26
N THR A 11 3.34 3.94 -18.99
CA THR A 11 2.91 2.65 -19.51
C THR A 11 2.66 1.69 -18.35
N LEU A 12 1.64 0.84 -18.48
CA LEU A 12 1.41 -0.25 -17.53
C LEU A 12 2.06 -1.52 -18.06
N THR A 13 2.77 -2.23 -17.19
CA THR A 13 3.41 -3.51 -17.48
C THR A 13 3.14 -4.47 -16.33
N ASN A 14 3.42 -5.77 -16.55
CA ASN A 14 3.36 -6.80 -15.53
C ASN A 14 4.42 -7.88 -15.79
N GLY A 15 4.55 -8.80 -14.84
CA GLY A 15 5.44 -9.95 -14.94
C GLY A 15 6.86 -9.69 -14.45
N SER A 16 7.56 -10.78 -14.13
CA SER A 16 8.84 -10.75 -13.44
C SER A 16 9.94 -10.02 -14.22
N TYR A 17 9.90 -10.06 -15.55
CA TYR A 17 10.91 -9.38 -16.38
C TYR A 17 10.93 -7.87 -16.12
N HIS A 18 9.76 -7.23 -16.04
CA HIS A 18 9.66 -5.80 -15.73
C HIS A 18 9.89 -5.50 -14.25
N ALA A 19 9.50 -6.41 -13.35
CA ALA A 19 9.63 -6.19 -11.91
C ALA A 19 11.08 -6.32 -11.39
N LEU A 20 11.92 -7.12 -12.04
CA LEU A 20 13.28 -7.43 -11.57
C LEU A 20 14.37 -6.51 -12.15
N VAL A 21 14.04 -5.64 -13.09
CA VAL A 21 15.01 -4.73 -13.72
C VAL A 21 15.08 -3.40 -12.99
N ASN A 22 16.29 -2.90 -12.74
CA ASN A 22 16.50 -1.59 -12.15
C ASN A 22 16.27 -0.46 -13.16
N ALA A 23 15.59 0.59 -12.74
CA ALA A 23 15.38 1.78 -13.56
C ALA A 23 16.70 2.48 -13.89
N ARG A 24 16.80 3.01 -15.13
CA ARG A 24 17.95 3.83 -15.53
C ARG A 24 17.83 5.24 -14.97
N LYS A 25 18.94 5.82 -14.55
CA LYS A 25 19.02 7.22 -14.12
C LYS A 25 18.46 8.18 -15.17
N PRO A 26 17.41 8.96 -14.86
CA PRO A 26 16.88 9.96 -15.78
C PRO A 26 17.87 11.08 -16.06
N LYS A 27 17.91 11.56 -17.31
CA LYS A 27 18.78 12.68 -17.70
C LYS A 27 18.43 13.96 -16.93
N GLY A 28 19.45 14.60 -16.35
CA GLY A 28 19.33 15.87 -15.63
C GLY A 28 18.58 15.77 -14.31
N ILE A 29 18.51 14.57 -13.70
CA ILE A 29 17.93 14.41 -12.36
C ILE A 29 18.75 15.19 -11.31
N GLU A 30 20.05 15.34 -11.55
CA GLU A 30 20.97 16.07 -10.71
C GLU A 30 20.61 17.55 -10.58
N ASP A 31 19.92 18.15 -11.56
CA ASP A 31 19.54 19.56 -11.51
C ASP A 31 18.13 19.79 -10.93
N LYS A 32 17.47 18.72 -10.49
CA LYS A 32 16.08 18.76 -10.00
C LYS A 32 16.01 18.69 -8.48
N LYS A 33 14.91 19.20 -7.94
CA LYS A 33 14.51 19.09 -6.52
C LYS A 33 13.06 18.64 -6.45
N ALA A 34 12.71 17.95 -5.37
CA ALA A 34 11.34 17.50 -5.11
C ALA A 34 10.85 18.07 -3.77
N TYR A 35 9.64 18.62 -3.78
CA TYR A 35 8.94 19.06 -2.58
C TYR A 35 7.66 18.24 -2.45
N LEU A 36 7.53 17.51 -1.35
CA LEU A 36 6.43 16.59 -1.08
C LEU A 36 5.60 17.17 0.07
N ILE A 37 4.32 17.45 -0.18
CA ILE A 37 3.42 18.02 0.81
C ILE A 37 2.81 16.88 1.64
N GLY A 38 3.07 16.91 2.95
CA GLY A 38 2.74 15.85 3.89
C GLY A 38 3.74 14.69 3.89
N THR A 39 3.60 13.82 4.88
CA THR A 39 4.42 12.61 5.10
C THR A 39 3.55 11.37 5.34
N GLY A 40 2.34 11.36 4.77
CA GLY A 40 1.57 10.12 4.63
C GLY A 40 2.21 9.15 3.64
N ILE A 41 1.69 7.92 3.57
CA ILE A 41 2.24 6.84 2.74
C ILE A 41 2.46 7.23 1.28
N GLY A 42 1.58 8.06 0.69
CA GLY A 42 1.73 8.53 -0.69
C GLY A 42 2.99 9.38 -0.90
N ALA A 43 3.26 10.32 0.01
CA ALA A 43 4.44 11.17 -0.06
C ALA A 43 5.71 10.38 0.25
N LEU A 44 5.70 9.56 1.29
CA LEU A 44 6.85 8.72 1.66
C LEU A 44 7.21 7.74 0.53
N ALA A 45 6.22 7.08 -0.06
CA ALA A 45 6.44 6.21 -1.23
C ALA A 45 7.03 6.98 -2.42
N ALA A 46 6.54 8.19 -2.71
CA ALA A 46 7.10 9.03 -3.77
C ALA A 46 8.58 9.36 -3.50
N GLY A 47 8.94 9.68 -2.25
CA GLY A 47 10.34 9.85 -1.84
C GLY A 47 11.19 8.62 -2.08
N CYS A 48 10.69 7.43 -1.72
CA CYS A 48 11.40 6.17 -1.98
C CYS A 48 11.64 5.95 -3.47
N PHE A 49 10.64 6.16 -4.33
CA PHE A 49 10.81 6.02 -5.79
C PHE A 49 11.73 7.09 -6.39
N LEU A 50 11.73 8.31 -5.86
CA LEU A 50 12.69 9.36 -6.27
C LEU A 50 14.14 8.95 -5.99
N ILE A 51 14.39 8.34 -4.83
CA ILE A 51 15.72 7.83 -4.49
C ILE A 51 16.06 6.60 -5.34
N ARG A 52 15.20 5.57 -5.27
CA ARG A 52 15.49 4.24 -5.82
C ARG A 52 15.48 4.21 -7.35
N ASP A 53 14.46 4.78 -7.97
CA ASP A 53 14.21 4.62 -9.40
C ASP A 53 14.65 5.84 -10.21
N ALA A 54 14.50 7.04 -9.64
CA ALA A 54 15.01 8.26 -10.27
C ALA A 54 16.48 8.55 -9.93
N HIS A 55 17.07 7.87 -8.94
CA HIS A 55 18.46 8.11 -8.50
C HIS A 55 18.68 9.57 -8.06
N MET A 56 17.64 10.21 -7.51
CA MET A 56 17.74 11.57 -6.96
C MET A 56 18.49 11.51 -5.63
N ASP A 57 19.44 12.44 -5.45
CA ASP A 57 20.13 12.60 -4.18
C ASP A 57 19.14 13.02 -3.08
N GLY A 58 19.17 12.34 -1.93
CA GLY A 58 18.23 12.54 -0.84
C GLY A 58 18.21 13.99 -0.31
N SER A 59 19.33 14.72 -0.38
CA SER A 59 19.39 16.13 0.04
C SER A 59 18.54 17.07 -0.84
N LYS A 60 18.05 16.59 -1.99
CA LYS A 60 17.19 17.33 -2.93
C LYS A 60 15.70 17.01 -2.76
N ILE A 61 15.36 16.15 -1.82
CA ILE A 61 13.97 15.79 -1.49
C ILE A 61 13.62 16.46 -0.17
N THR A 62 12.59 17.30 -0.18
CA THR A 62 12.08 18.00 1.01
C THR A 62 10.65 17.58 1.27
N PHE A 63 10.39 17.04 2.46
CA PHE A 63 9.05 16.77 2.94
C PHE A 63 8.57 17.96 3.78
N LEU A 64 7.31 18.36 3.57
CA LEU A 64 6.67 19.45 4.28
C LEU A 64 5.50 18.88 5.09
N GLU A 65 5.75 18.54 6.36
CA GLU A 65 4.75 17.98 7.27
C GLU A 65 4.24 19.04 8.25
N GLN A 66 2.94 19.00 8.52
CA GLN A 66 2.31 19.88 9.50
C GLN A 66 2.44 19.33 10.93
N LEU A 67 2.46 18.00 11.08
CA LEU A 67 2.62 17.31 12.36
C LEU A 67 4.09 17.20 12.79
N ASP A 68 4.31 16.89 14.06
CA ASP A 68 5.66 16.67 14.61
C ASP A 68 6.25 15.30 14.25
N ILE A 69 5.43 14.39 13.73
CA ILE A 69 5.80 13.01 13.36
C ILE A 69 5.34 12.67 11.95
N PRO A 70 6.09 11.82 11.23
CA PRO A 70 5.66 11.34 9.92
C PRO A 70 4.64 10.19 10.02
N GLY A 71 4.02 9.86 8.89
CA GLY A 71 3.19 8.66 8.72
C GLY A 71 1.75 8.95 8.30
N GLY A 72 1.26 10.17 8.55
CA GLY A 72 -0.14 10.52 8.24
C GLY A 72 -1.07 9.49 8.88
N SER A 73 -2.02 8.92 8.14
CA SER A 73 -3.00 7.93 8.64
C SER A 73 -2.45 6.54 9.03
N LEU A 74 -1.13 6.34 9.05
CA LEU A 74 -0.45 5.11 9.46
C LEU A 74 0.22 5.26 10.85
N ASP A 75 -0.44 5.93 11.77
CA ASP A 75 0.02 6.12 13.15
C ASP A 75 -0.36 4.97 14.08
N GLY A 76 0.43 4.83 15.13
CA GLY A 76 0.09 4.17 16.38
C GLY A 76 0.99 4.76 17.45
N GLU A 77 0.40 5.28 18.53
CA GLU A 77 1.18 5.96 19.58
C GLU A 77 0.57 5.76 20.96
N VAL A 78 1.40 5.95 22.00
CA VAL A 78 0.93 6.05 23.38
C VAL A 78 0.65 7.52 23.68
N ARG A 79 -0.61 7.85 23.96
CA ARG A 79 -1.03 9.20 24.33
C ARG A 79 -1.16 9.32 25.84
N GLN A 80 -0.59 10.39 26.42
CA GLN A 80 -0.52 10.60 27.87
C GLN A 80 -1.86 10.44 28.62
N ASN A 81 -3.00 10.70 27.97
CA ASN A 81 -4.33 10.63 28.59
C ASN A 81 -5.26 9.57 27.97
N MET A 82 -4.79 8.76 27.01
CA MET A 82 -5.60 7.75 26.30
C MET A 82 -4.89 6.41 26.10
N ASP A 83 -3.69 6.25 26.67
CA ASP A 83 -2.82 5.08 26.47
C ASP A 83 -2.59 4.77 24.99
N TYR A 84 -2.55 3.49 24.59
CA TYR A 84 -2.31 3.07 23.22
C TYR A 84 -3.47 3.48 22.30
N VAL A 85 -3.16 4.24 21.26
CA VAL A 85 -4.12 4.66 20.25
C VAL A 85 -3.64 4.22 18.87
N ALA A 86 -4.52 3.54 18.14
CA ALA A 86 -4.38 3.29 16.72
C ALA A 86 -5.61 3.86 16.01
N ARG A 87 -5.44 4.76 15.03
CA ARG A 87 -6.58 5.36 14.30
C ARG A 87 -7.33 4.35 13.42
N GLY A 88 -6.70 3.23 13.10
CA GLY A 88 -7.36 2.11 12.45
C GLY A 88 -6.36 1.10 11.90
N GLY A 89 -6.79 -0.16 11.81
CA GLY A 89 -6.03 -1.20 11.13
C GLY A 89 -5.93 -0.95 9.63
N ARG A 90 -4.95 -1.61 9.01
CA ARG A 90 -4.80 -1.68 7.55
C ARG A 90 -4.77 -3.14 7.17
N GLU A 91 -5.67 -3.52 6.29
CA GLU A 91 -5.66 -4.85 5.68
C GLU A 91 -5.00 -4.76 4.32
N MET A 92 -4.06 -5.66 4.08
CA MET A 92 -3.31 -5.75 2.83
C MET A 92 -3.64 -7.07 2.13
N GLY A 93 -3.57 -7.07 0.80
CA GLY A 93 -3.79 -8.25 -0.02
C GLY A 93 -2.61 -8.55 -0.93
N HIS A 94 -2.57 -9.76 -1.50
CA HIS A 94 -1.44 -10.22 -2.33
C HIS A 94 -1.22 -9.36 -3.58
N HIS A 95 -2.27 -8.74 -4.13
CA HIS A 95 -2.20 -7.97 -5.37
C HIS A 95 -2.00 -6.46 -5.18
N PHE A 96 -1.33 -6.04 -4.11
CA PHE A 96 -0.89 -4.65 -3.94
C PHE A 96 0.45 -4.45 -4.65
N GLU A 97 0.44 -4.65 -5.98
CA GLU A 97 1.65 -4.78 -6.83
C GLU A 97 2.67 -3.66 -6.62
N VAL A 98 2.23 -2.40 -6.56
CA VAL A 98 3.11 -1.24 -6.35
C VAL A 98 3.67 -1.18 -4.93
N LEU A 99 2.87 -1.55 -3.93
CA LEU A 99 3.30 -1.60 -2.54
C LEU A 99 4.38 -2.68 -2.35
N TRP A 100 4.14 -3.88 -2.86
CA TRP A 100 5.08 -4.99 -2.74
C TRP A 100 6.36 -4.75 -3.53
N GLY A 101 6.26 -4.12 -4.70
CA GLY A 101 7.42 -3.64 -5.45
C GLY A 101 8.25 -2.62 -4.68
N LEU A 102 7.65 -1.81 -3.79
CA LEU A 102 8.37 -0.89 -2.91
C LEU A 102 8.95 -1.63 -1.68
N PHE A 103 8.13 -2.39 -0.97
CA PHE A 103 8.50 -3.03 0.30
C PHE A 103 9.56 -4.13 0.14
N SER A 104 9.69 -4.71 -1.05
CA SER A 104 10.79 -5.61 -1.40
C SER A 104 12.16 -4.93 -1.51
N SER A 105 12.22 -3.60 -1.45
CA SER A 105 13.46 -2.83 -1.51
C SER A 105 13.81 -2.10 -0.22
N LEU A 106 12.92 -2.14 0.78
CA LEU A 106 13.13 -1.48 2.07
C LEU A 106 13.58 -2.53 3.10
N PRO A 107 14.67 -2.28 3.85
CA PRO A 107 15.08 -3.18 4.93
C PRO A 107 14.03 -3.19 6.05
N SER A 108 13.81 -4.36 6.64
CA SER A 108 12.94 -4.50 7.81
C SER A 108 13.60 -3.88 9.05
N THR A 109 12.78 -3.31 9.94
CA THR A 109 13.24 -2.80 11.23
C THR A 109 13.38 -3.90 12.28
N GLU A 110 12.71 -5.04 12.11
CA GLU A 110 12.77 -6.19 13.02
C GLU A 110 14.00 -7.08 12.74
N ASP A 111 14.31 -7.32 11.46
CA ASP A 111 15.51 -8.01 11.01
C ASP A 111 16.11 -7.30 9.77
N PRO A 112 17.23 -6.58 9.91
CA PRO A 112 17.87 -5.87 8.79
C PRO A 112 18.38 -6.76 7.65
N ASN A 113 18.47 -8.08 7.84
CA ASN A 113 18.82 -9.03 6.76
C ASN A 113 17.62 -9.36 5.86
N MET A 114 16.41 -8.98 6.27
CA MET A 114 15.17 -9.15 5.53
C MET A 114 14.67 -7.81 4.98
N THR A 115 13.89 -7.87 3.91
CA THR A 115 13.09 -6.72 3.47
C THR A 115 11.80 -6.65 4.28
N VAL A 116 11.11 -5.51 4.23
CA VAL A 116 9.76 -5.37 4.80
C VAL A 116 8.82 -6.40 4.19
N LEU A 117 8.94 -6.68 2.89
CA LEU A 117 8.14 -7.71 2.23
C LEU A 117 8.45 -9.11 2.77
N ASP A 118 9.72 -9.48 2.94
CA ASP A 118 10.08 -10.81 3.46
C ASP A 118 9.50 -11.03 4.86
N HIS A 119 9.69 -10.05 5.75
CA HIS A 119 9.17 -10.12 7.11
C HIS A 119 7.63 -10.21 7.11
N PHE A 120 6.96 -9.38 6.31
CA PHE A 120 5.50 -9.40 6.19
C PHE A 120 4.99 -10.73 5.63
N TYR A 121 5.65 -11.27 4.61
CA TYR A 121 5.31 -12.53 3.99
C TYR A 121 5.39 -13.70 4.98
N TYR A 122 6.54 -13.87 5.66
CA TYR A 122 6.71 -14.99 6.58
C TYR A 122 5.80 -14.89 7.81
N THR A 123 5.57 -13.68 8.33
CA THR A 123 4.59 -13.48 9.41
C THR A 123 3.20 -14.00 9.03
N ASN A 124 2.71 -13.67 7.84
CA ASN A 124 1.39 -14.09 7.38
C ASN A 124 1.36 -15.54 6.84
N TYR A 125 2.51 -16.07 6.43
CA TYR A 125 2.64 -17.47 6.05
C TYR A 125 2.59 -18.39 7.27
N ASP A 126 3.26 -18.00 8.35
CA ASP A 126 3.32 -18.75 9.60
C ASP A 126 2.04 -18.60 10.43
N ASP A 127 1.36 -17.45 10.37
CA ASP A 127 0.06 -17.19 11.00
C ASP A 127 -0.97 -16.66 9.99
N PRO A 128 -1.61 -17.55 9.20
CA PRO A 128 -2.57 -17.13 8.18
C PRO A 128 -3.82 -16.53 8.81
N ASN A 129 -4.16 -15.30 8.41
CA ASN A 129 -5.35 -14.61 8.92
C ASN A 129 -6.66 -15.20 8.36
N PHE A 130 -7.58 -15.57 9.26
CA PHE A 130 -8.96 -15.94 8.93
C PHE A 130 -9.92 -15.55 10.07
N SER A 131 -11.20 -15.41 9.75
CA SER A 131 -12.23 -15.07 10.74
C SER A 131 -13.02 -16.31 11.17
N ASN A 132 -13.03 -16.60 12.47
CA ASN A 132 -13.87 -17.66 13.06
C ASN A 132 -15.34 -17.24 13.22
N CYS A 133 -15.61 -15.95 13.30
CA CYS A 133 -16.94 -15.35 13.44
C CYS A 133 -16.89 -13.92 12.89
N ARG A 134 -17.50 -13.70 11.73
CA ARG A 134 -17.47 -12.41 11.01
C ARG A 134 -18.64 -11.52 11.37
N ILE A 135 -19.80 -12.10 11.69
CA ILE A 135 -21.04 -11.37 11.95
C ILE A 135 -21.73 -11.95 13.18
N THR A 136 -22.04 -11.08 14.14
CA THR A 136 -22.88 -11.38 15.30
C THR A 136 -24.17 -10.55 15.26
N LYS A 137 -25.20 -11.04 15.95
CA LYS A 137 -26.45 -10.32 16.24
C LYS A 137 -26.87 -10.59 17.68
N ASN A 138 -27.97 -9.98 18.14
CA ASN A 138 -28.57 -10.28 19.46
C ASN A 138 -27.54 -10.31 20.60
N GLN A 139 -26.70 -9.27 20.70
CA GLN A 139 -25.70 -9.12 21.76
C GLN A 139 -24.64 -10.24 21.80
N GLY A 140 -24.19 -10.71 20.63
CA GLY A 140 -23.00 -11.57 20.50
C GLY A 140 -23.26 -12.96 19.93
N GLU A 141 -24.51 -13.29 19.60
CA GLU A 141 -24.86 -14.54 18.94
C GLU A 141 -24.33 -14.57 17.50
N ARG A 142 -23.65 -15.65 17.13
CA ARG A 142 -23.14 -15.85 15.77
C ARG A 142 -24.29 -15.83 14.76
N TYR A 143 -24.12 -15.09 13.66
CA TYR A 143 -25.13 -14.98 12.60
C TYR A 143 -24.62 -15.35 11.21
N ASP A 144 -23.31 -15.38 10.99
CA ASP A 144 -22.75 -15.74 9.69
C ASP A 144 -22.85 -17.24 9.39
N ASN A 145 -23.01 -17.57 8.11
CA ASN A 145 -23.03 -18.94 7.59
C ASN A 145 -21.96 -19.20 6.52
N GLY A 146 -20.99 -18.29 6.37
CA GLY A 146 -19.92 -18.38 5.37
C GLY A 146 -20.39 -18.25 3.91
N LYS A 147 -21.63 -17.81 3.67
CA LYS A 147 -22.18 -17.60 2.32
C LYS A 147 -22.47 -16.13 2.08
N PHE A 148 -22.35 -15.69 0.84
CA PHE A 148 -22.80 -14.35 0.45
C PHE A 148 -24.31 -14.14 0.56
N ASN A 149 -25.09 -15.24 0.53
CA ASN A 149 -26.56 -15.23 0.53
C ASN A 149 -27.16 -14.34 -0.58
N LEU A 150 -26.48 -14.25 -1.72
CA LEU A 150 -26.93 -13.54 -2.91
C LEU A 150 -27.85 -14.45 -3.74
N GLY A 151 -29.07 -13.99 -3.99
CA GLY A 151 -29.98 -14.63 -4.95
C GLY A 151 -29.50 -14.43 -6.40
N GLN A 152 -30.12 -15.17 -7.32
CA GLN A 152 -29.77 -15.11 -8.75
C GLN A 152 -29.92 -13.70 -9.34
N ASP A 153 -30.93 -12.95 -8.90
CA ASP A 153 -31.17 -11.61 -9.42
C ASP A 153 -30.07 -10.62 -9.00
N LEU A 154 -29.67 -10.63 -7.72
CA LEU A 154 -28.53 -9.83 -7.23
C LEU A 154 -27.21 -10.24 -7.87
N ALA A 155 -27.01 -11.53 -8.14
CA ALA A 155 -25.83 -12.01 -8.85
C ALA A 155 -25.79 -11.49 -10.30
N LYS A 156 -26.94 -11.42 -10.99
CA LYS A 156 -27.04 -10.82 -12.33
C LYS A 156 -26.79 -9.32 -12.29
N GLU A 157 -27.28 -8.61 -11.28
CA GLU A 157 -27.00 -7.18 -11.10
C GLU A 157 -25.51 -6.92 -10.92
N LEU A 158 -24.83 -7.70 -10.06
CA LEU A 158 -23.38 -7.61 -9.91
C LEU A 158 -22.65 -7.93 -11.21
N ALA A 159 -23.06 -8.98 -11.92
CA ALA A 159 -22.48 -9.35 -13.21
C ALA A 159 -22.69 -8.25 -14.27
N ALA A 160 -23.87 -7.61 -14.29
CA ALA A 160 -24.13 -6.50 -15.18
C ALA A 160 -23.24 -5.30 -14.82
N PHE A 161 -23.15 -4.96 -13.53
CA PHE A 161 -22.33 -3.86 -13.03
C PHE A 161 -20.85 -4.00 -13.41
N VAL A 162 -20.25 -5.18 -13.20
CA VAL A 162 -18.83 -5.40 -13.54
C VAL A 162 -18.54 -5.42 -15.05
N ASN A 163 -19.58 -5.58 -15.88
CA ASN A 163 -19.46 -5.53 -17.34
C ASN A 163 -19.80 -4.15 -17.92
N VAL A 164 -20.18 -3.18 -17.08
CA VAL A 164 -20.33 -1.79 -17.54
C VAL A 164 -18.94 -1.30 -17.95
N THR A 165 -18.81 -0.92 -19.21
CA THR A 165 -17.60 -0.25 -19.71
C THR A 165 -17.61 1.21 -19.26
N ASP A 166 -16.47 1.69 -18.77
CA ASP A 166 -16.22 3.11 -18.51
C ASP A 166 -16.36 4.00 -19.77
#